data_AF-A0A1Y6BNG3-F1
#
_entry.id   AF-A0A1Y6BNG3-F1
#
_cell.length_a   1.000
_cell.length_b   1.000
_cell.length_c   1.000
_cell.angle_alpha   90.00
_cell.angle_beta   90.00
_cell.angle_gamma   90.00
#
_symmetry.space_group_name_H-M   'P 1'
#
loop_
_entity.id
_entity.type
_entity.pdbx_description
1 polymer ?
#
loop_
_entity_poly.entity_id
_entity_poly.type
_entity_poly.pdbx_seq_one_letter_code
_entity_poly.pdbx_strand_id
1 'polypeptide(L)'
;MKKGVVLGVLLLSAGCAQMFPAVSRELTPGVYQIQATANSFASVASLKQKVAKKAGKICGEAGYEQAESADYDVKKQTTYTNGSQITSHYQVYTETIKCKQE
;
A
#
# COMPACT_ATOMS: atom_id res chain seq x y z
N MET A 1 -41.31 8.41 12.80
CA MET A 1 -40.36 7.32 13.14
C MET A 1 -39.65 6.66 11.95
N LYS A 2 -39.79 7.14 10.69
CA LYS A 2 -39.13 6.53 9.52
C LYS A 2 -37.78 7.16 9.09
N LYS A 3 -37.46 8.39 9.54
CA LYS A 3 -36.24 9.11 9.11
C LYS A 3 -34.96 8.66 9.83
N GLY A 4 -35.04 8.22 11.09
CA GLY A 4 -33.88 7.77 11.86
C GLY A 4 -33.30 6.44 11.39
N VAL A 5 -34.13 5.55 10.87
CA VAL A 5 -33.71 4.23 10.36
C VAL A 5 -32.88 4.38 9.07
N VAL A 6 -33.21 5.34 8.21
CA VAL A 6 -32.49 5.59 6.96
C VAL A 6 -31.06 6.10 7.21
N LEU A 7 -30.86 6.91 8.25
CA LEU A 7 -29.54 7.48 8.57
C LEU A 7 -28.57 6.43 9.14
N GLY A 8 -29.08 5.45 9.91
CA GLY A 8 -28.26 4.39 10.49
C GLY A 8 -27.70 3.38 9.48
N VAL A 9 -28.45 3.11 8.40
CA VAL A 9 -28.02 2.17 7.35
C VAL A 9 -26.92 2.74 6.45
N LEU A 10 -26.92 4.06 6.22
CA LEU A 10 -25.93 4.72 5.36
C LEU A 10 -24.51 4.68 5.97
N LEU A 11 -24.39 4.82 7.29
CA LEU A 11 -23.10 4.84 7.99
C LEU A 11 -22.40 3.48 8.07
N LEU A 12 -23.13 2.38 7.90
CA LEU A 12 -22.59 1.01 7.98
C LEU A 12 -22.01 0.49 6.66
N SER A 13 -22.10 1.27 5.58
CA SER A 13 -21.65 0.86 4.23
C SER A 13 -20.26 1.40 3.83
N ALA A 14 -19.58 2.12 4.72
CA ALA A 14 -18.24 2.63 4.45
C ALA A 14 -17.18 1.52 4.64
N GLY A 15 -16.65 0.99 3.53
CA GLY A 15 -15.46 0.14 3.56
C GLY A 15 -14.21 0.97 3.85
N CYS A 16 -13.46 0.62 4.91
CA CYS A 16 -12.20 1.31 5.23
C CYS A 16 -11.04 0.82 4.34
N ALA A 17 -10.22 1.76 3.87
CA ALA A 17 -8.92 1.45 3.30
C ALA A 17 -8.02 0.85 4.38
N GLN A 18 -7.58 -0.40 4.18
CA GLN A 18 -6.62 -1.07 5.05
C GLN A 18 -5.26 -1.04 4.37
N MET A 19 -4.29 -0.38 4.99
CA MET A 19 -2.98 -0.13 4.40
C MET A 19 -1.87 -0.62 5.32
N PHE A 20 -1.08 -1.58 4.85
CA PHE A 20 0.01 -2.17 5.61
C PHE A 20 1.23 -1.22 5.71
N PRO A 21 2.13 -1.41 6.67
CA PRO A 21 3.42 -0.72 6.68
C PRO A 21 4.21 -1.04 5.40
N ALA A 22 4.85 -0.03 4.81
CA ALA A 22 5.73 -0.26 3.66
C ALA A 22 6.99 -1.02 4.11
N VAL A 23 7.35 -2.05 3.35
CA VAL A 23 8.54 -2.87 3.58
C VAL A 23 9.65 -2.43 2.64
N SER A 24 10.90 -2.64 3.05
CA SER A 24 12.08 -2.30 2.25
C SER A 24 13.08 -3.44 2.29
N ARG A 25 13.70 -3.72 1.15
CA ARG A 25 14.78 -4.68 1.01
C ARG A 25 15.96 -3.99 0.33
N GLU A 26 17.13 -4.09 0.93
CA GLU A 26 18.38 -3.66 0.28
C GLU A 26 18.76 -4.67 -0.80
N LEU A 27 19.04 -4.19 -2.00
CA LEU A 27 19.49 -5.02 -3.13
C LEU A 27 21.02 -4.98 -3.21
N THR A 28 21.58 -3.78 -3.12
CA THR A 28 23.01 -3.47 -3.07
C THR A 28 23.21 -2.23 -2.19
N PRO A 29 24.44 -1.93 -1.73
CA PRO A 29 24.69 -0.75 -0.90
C PRO A 29 24.07 0.53 -1.48
N GLY A 30 23.14 1.12 -0.74
CA GLY A 30 22.44 2.36 -1.13
C GLY A 30 21.31 2.19 -2.15
N VAL A 31 20.97 0.96 -2.57
CA VAL A 31 19.86 0.66 -3.49
C VAL A 31 18.83 -0.21 -2.78
N TYR A 32 17.60 0.28 -2.71
CA TYR A 32 16.51 -0.35 -1.97
C TYR A 32 15.29 -0.58 -2.85
N GLN A 33 14.73 -1.78 -2.79
CA GLN A 33 13.38 -2.04 -3.25
C GLN A 33 12.40 -1.77 -2.11
N ILE A 34 11.42 -0.90 -2.34
CA ILE A 34 10.40 -0.54 -1.36
C ILE A 34 9.04 -0.96 -1.90
N GLN A 35 8.26 -1.62 -1.06
CA GLN A 35 6.93 -2.11 -1.41
C GLN A 35 5.88 -1.63 -0.42
N ALA A 36 4.76 -1.13 -0.95
CA ALA A 36 3.56 -0.82 -0.18
C ALA A 36 2.40 -1.71 -0.63
N THR A 37 1.64 -2.19 0.34
CA THR A 37 0.50 -3.09 0.12
C THR A 37 -0.75 -2.56 0.82
N ALA A 38 -1.91 -2.63 0.15
CA ALA A 38 -3.19 -2.22 0.71
C ALA A 38 -4.35 -3.01 0.10
N ASN A 39 -5.52 -2.99 0.74
CA ASN A 39 -6.73 -3.59 0.17
C ASN A 39 -7.28 -2.76 -1.01
N SER A 40 -8.34 -3.25 -1.66
CA SER A 40 -8.97 -2.60 -2.82
C SER A 40 -9.55 -1.20 -2.56
N PHE A 41 -9.77 -0.82 -1.31
CA PHE A 41 -10.33 0.50 -0.96
C PHE A 41 -9.28 1.60 -0.88
N ALA A 42 -7.98 1.26 -0.84
CA ALA A 42 -6.90 2.24 -0.86
C ALA A 42 -6.65 2.80 -2.27
N SER A 43 -6.18 4.04 -2.37
CA SER A 43 -5.81 4.63 -3.67
C SER A 43 -4.36 4.33 -4.03
N VAL A 44 -4.06 4.24 -5.33
CA VAL A 44 -2.67 4.12 -5.81
C VAL A 44 -1.80 5.28 -5.31
N ALA A 45 -2.36 6.49 -5.23
CA ALA A 45 -1.66 7.67 -4.67
C ALA A 45 -1.22 7.45 -3.22
N SER A 46 -2.05 6.80 -2.40
CA SER A 46 -1.71 6.51 -0.99
C SER A 46 -0.58 5.48 -0.87
N LEU A 47 -0.52 4.49 -1.78
CA LEU A 47 0.57 3.53 -1.88
C LEU A 47 1.88 4.22 -2.28
N LYS A 48 1.86 5.09 -3.31
CA LYS A 48 3.01 5.89 -3.73
C LYS A 48 3.54 6.76 -2.58
N GLN A 49 2.65 7.43 -1.85
CA GLN A 49 3.03 8.25 -0.69
C GLN A 49 3.68 7.40 0.42
N LYS A 50 3.20 6.18 0.67
CA LYS A 50 3.81 5.25 1.64
C LYS A 50 5.22 4.86 1.25
N VAL A 51 5.44 4.55 -0.03
CA VAL A 51 6.77 4.26 -0.57
C VAL A 51 7.68 5.48 -0.42
N ALA A 52 7.25 6.66 -0.85
CA ALA A 52 8.02 7.91 -0.72
C ALA A 52 8.39 8.23 0.73
N LYS A 53 7.46 8.03 1.67
CA LYS A 53 7.71 8.22 3.11
C LYS A 53 8.74 7.21 3.65
N LYS A 54 8.73 5.98 3.17
CA LYS A 54 9.73 4.96 3.56
C LYS A 54 11.09 5.25 2.93
N ALA A 55 11.12 5.69 1.67
CA ALA A 55 12.32 6.13 0.96
C ALA A 55 13.02 7.28 1.70
N GLY A 56 12.27 8.34 2.07
CA GLY A 56 12.81 9.46 2.84
C GLY A 56 13.34 9.05 4.22
N LYS A 57 12.75 8.04 4.86
CA LYS A 57 13.28 7.49 6.13
C LYS A 57 14.58 6.71 5.95
N ILE A 58 14.81 6.12 4.78
CA ILE A 58 16.01 5.33 4.50
C ILE A 58 17.14 6.24 4.05
N CYS A 59 16.88 7.14 3.11
CA CYS A 59 17.91 7.98 2.49
C CYS A 59 18.11 9.35 3.15
N GLY A 60 17.31 9.71 4.16
CA GLY A 60 17.48 10.96 4.90
C GLY A 60 17.37 12.22 4.04
N GLU A 61 18.16 13.24 4.38
CA GLU A 61 18.15 14.56 3.72
C GLU A 61 18.80 14.55 2.33
N ALA A 62 19.74 13.64 2.07
CA ALA A 62 20.36 13.45 0.76
C ALA A 62 19.32 13.13 -0.33
N GLY A 63 18.21 12.51 0.06
CA GLY A 63 17.13 12.11 -0.84
C GLY A 63 17.47 10.89 -1.67
N TYR A 64 16.63 10.61 -2.66
CA TYR A 64 16.74 9.41 -3.49
C TYR A 64 16.43 9.73 -4.96
N GLU A 65 16.87 8.84 -5.83
CA GLU A 65 16.48 8.77 -7.23
C GLU A 65 15.81 7.42 -7.50
N GLN A 66 14.89 7.40 -8.46
CA GLN A 66 14.31 6.16 -8.95
C GLN A 66 15.34 5.43 -9.80
N ALA A 67 15.70 4.20 -9.42
CA ALA A 67 16.67 3.39 -10.14
C ALA A 67 16.03 2.55 -11.25
N GLU A 68 14.76 2.17 -11.06
CA GLU A 68 13.98 1.37 -12.01
C GLU A 68 12.53 1.85 -12.07
N SER A 69 11.84 1.57 -13.17
CA SER A 69 10.40 1.84 -13.30
C SER A 69 9.63 1.20 -12.15
N ALA A 70 8.77 2.00 -11.50
CA ALA A 70 7.89 1.48 -10.47
C ALA A 70 6.86 0.51 -11.06
N ASP A 71 6.54 -0.52 -10.28
CA ASP A 71 5.56 -1.54 -10.61
C ASP A 71 4.29 -1.37 -9.77
N TYR A 72 3.15 -1.64 -10.39
CA TYR A 72 1.85 -1.65 -9.72
C TYR A 72 1.07 -2.88 -10.15
N ASP A 73 0.60 -3.64 -9.16
CA ASP A 73 -0.15 -4.86 -9.41
C ASP A 73 -1.36 -5.00 -8.46
N VAL A 74 -2.41 -5.65 -8.95
CA VAL A 74 -3.59 -6.05 -8.18
C VAL A 74 -3.58 -7.57 -8.05
N LYS A 75 -3.19 -8.03 -6.87
CA LYS A 75 -3.10 -9.45 -6.53
C LYS A 75 -4.44 -9.97 -6.01
N LYS A 76 -4.72 -11.25 -6.26
CA LYS A 76 -5.83 -11.99 -5.67
C LYS A 76 -5.33 -12.80 -4.48
N GLN A 77 -6.09 -12.80 -3.39
CA GLN A 77 -5.86 -13.66 -2.24
C GLN A 77 -7.12 -14.46 -1.94
N THR A 78 -6.99 -15.79 -1.98
CA THR A 78 -8.05 -16.70 -1.55
C THR A 78 -7.73 -17.21 -0.16
N THR A 79 -8.68 -17.08 0.76
CA THR A 79 -8.54 -17.50 2.15
C THR A 79 -9.75 -18.36 2.53
N TYR A 80 -9.53 -19.36 3.38
CA TYR A 80 -10.60 -20.21 3.89
C TYR A 80 -10.96 -19.77 5.30
N THR A 81 -12.23 -19.50 5.55
CA THR A 81 -12.73 -19.08 6.86
C THR A 81 -14.06 -19.76 7.11
N ASN A 82 -14.20 -20.46 8.24
CA ASN A 82 -15.41 -21.20 8.63
C ASN A 82 -15.92 -22.15 7.53
N GLY A 83 -15.01 -22.89 6.88
CA GLY A 83 -15.36 -23.81 5.78
C GLY A 83 -15.77 -23.13 4.47
N SER A 84 -15.81 -21.80 4.42
CA SER A 84 -16.12 -21.03 3.22
C SER A 84 -14.86 -20.45 2.59
N GLN A 85 -14.81 -20.44 1.26
CA GLN A 85 -13.74 -19.82 0.48
C GLN A 85 -14.08 -18.34 0.24
N ILE A 86 -13.18 -17.44 0.63
CA ILE A 86 -13.30 -15.99 0.40
C ILE A 86 -12.16 -15.58 -0.52
N THR A 87 -12.49 -15.02 -1.68
CA THR A 87 -11.50 -14.40 -2.58
C THR A 87 -11.56 -12.90 -2.45
N SER A 88 -10.42 -12.29 -2.15
CA SER A 88 -10.24 -10.85 -2.00
C SER A 88 -9.14 -10.34 -2.91
N HIS A 89 -9.10 -9.03 -3.12
CA HIS A 89 -8.06 -8.37 -3.90
C HIS A 89 -7.26 -7.42 -3.02
N TYR A 90 -5.97 -7.30 -3.32
CA TYR A 90 -5.09 -6.32 -2.70
C TYR A 90 -4.17 -5.72 -3.76
N GLN A 91 -3.78 -4.48 -3.51
CA GLN A 91 -2.93 -3.69 -4.38
C GLN A 91 -1.51 -3.68 -3.83
N VAL A 92 -0.53 -3.77 -4.72
CA VAL A 92 0.89 -3.73 -4.43
C VAL A 92 1.52 -2.65 -5.31
N TYR A 93 2.31 -1.78 -4.72
CA TYR A 93 3.14 -0.83 -5.43
C TYR A 93 4.59 -1.01 -5.00
N THR A 94 5.48 -1.24 -5.95
CA THR A 94 6.90 -1.52 -5.72
C THR A 94 7.76 -0.51 -6.47
N GLU A 95 8.77 0.03 -5.82
CA GLU A 95 9.70 0.98 -6.42
C GLU A 95 11.13 0.65 -6.00
N THR A 96 12.05 0.62 -6.97
CA THR A 96 13.48 0.51 -6.70
C THR A 96 14.07 1.91 -6.68
N ILE A 97 14.66 2.29 -5.55
CA ILE A 97 15.28 3.59 -5.32
C ILE A 97 16.77 3.44 -5.07
N LYS A 98 17.52 4.49 -5.35
CA LYS A 98 18.92 4.65 -4.96
C LYS A 98 19.07 5.90 -4.12
N CYS A 99 19.66 5.77 -2.93
CA CYS A 99 19.97 6.93 -2.11
C CYS A 99 21.08 7.75 -2.77
N LYS A 100 20.92 9.07 -2.76
CA LYS A 100 21.98 9.97 -3.23
C LYS A 100 23.10 9.96 -2.21
N GLN A 101 24.34 10.04 -2.68
CA GLN A 101 25.49 10.25 -1.81
C GLN A 101 25.55 11.75 -1.47
N GLU A 102 25.81 12.06 -0.20
CA GLU A 102 26.07 13.42 0.28
C GLU A 102 27.38 13.98 -0.29
#